data_AF-A0AAW1UUV5-F1
#
_entry.id   AF-A0AAW1UUV5-F1
#
_cell.length_a   1.000
_cell.length_b   1.000
_cell.length_c   1.000
_cell.angle_alpha   90.00
_cell.angle_beta   90.00
_cell.angle_gamma   90.00
#
_symmetry.space_group_name_H-M   'P 1'
#
loop_
_entity.id
_entity.type
_entity.pdbx_description
1 polymer ?
#
loop_
_entity_poly.entity_id
_entity_poly.type
_entity_poly.pdbx_seq_one_letter_code
_entity_poly.pdbx_strand_id
1 'polypeptide(L)'
;MSKMYFRKFFNEHFRVSFGKPKYDNYQRCDKLLNKINTENSPTQKKALELEESLRIRKAETVYDDLKNRNAIAKTREADELITFVFQRNVPLPVSFSGGLFHKIQLWVHNFCITLGSSGESSSLI
;
A
#
# COMPACT_ATOMS: atom_id res chain seq x y z
N MET A 1 -4.01 10.54 -23.32
CA MET A 1 -2.54 10.80 -23.37
C MET A 1 -1.81 9.54 -22.93
N SER A 2 -0.82 9.08 -23.70
CA SER A 2 -0.09 7.84 -23.40
C SER A 2 0.87 8.03 -22.21
N LYS A 3 0.86 7.08 -21.27
CA LYS A 3 1.72 7.01 -20.07
C LYS A 3 3.22 7.17 -20.39
N MET A 4 3.65 6.80 -21.60
CA MET A 4 5.02 6.97 -22.08
C MET A 4 5.42 8.44 -22.27
N TYR A 5 4.49 9.28 -22.75
CA TYR A 5 4.77 10.69 -23.00
C TYR A 5 5.08 11.44 -21.70
N PHE A 6 4.24 11.25 -20.67
CA PHE A 6 4.47 11.81 -19.34
C PHE A 6 5.79 11.33 -18.74
N ARG A 7 6.07 10.02 -18.80
CA ARG A 7 7.31 9.47 -18.25
C ARG A 7 8.55 10.06 -18.90
N LYS A 8 8.53 10.24 -20.22
CA LYS A 8 9.66 10.81 -20.98
C LYS A 8 9.90 12.28 -20.63
N PHE A 9 8.84 13.09 -20.65
CA PHE A 9 8.91 14.52 -20.34
C PHE A 9 9.50 14.80 -18.94
N PHE A 10 9.02 14.08 -17.92
CA PHE A 10 9.49 14.29 -16.55
C PHE A 10 10.91 13.77 -16.28
N ASN A 11 11.32 12.68 -16.93
CA ASN A 11 12.69 12.20 -16.88
C ASN A 11 13.66 13.22 -17.52
N GLU A 12 13.31 13.76 -18.69
CA GLU A 12 14.18 14.64 -19.47
C GLU A 12 14.27 16.06 -18.89
N HIS A 13 13.15 16.63 -18.43
CA HIS A 13 13.10 18.02 -17.98
C HIS A 13 13.30 18.20 -16.47
N PHE A 14 12.94 17.20 -15.65
CA PHE A 14 12.95 17.34 -14.18
C PHE A 14 13.85 16.31 -13.48
N ARG A 15 14.49 15.38 -14.23
CA ARG A 15 15.24 14.23 -13.68
C ARG A 15 14.43 13.43 -12.66
N VAL A 16 13.11 13.43 -12.76
CA VAL A 16 12.21 12.70 -11.85
C VAL A 16 11.94 11.33 -12.44
N SER A 17 12.54 10.30 -11.83
CA SER A 17 12.23 8.91 -12.18
C SER A 17 10.97 8.44 -11.45
N PHE A 18 10.01 7.89 -12.21
CA PHE A 18 8.86 7.18 -11.63
C PHE A 18 9.32 5.81 -11.12
N GLY A 19 9.88 5.78 -9.92
CA GLY A 19 10.17 4.54 -9.20
C GLY A 19 8.86 3.83 -8.85
N LYS A 20 8.89 2.49 -8.83
CA LYS A 20 7.85 1.75 -8.10
C LYS A 20 8.04 2.11 -6.62
N PRO A 21 6.96 2.43 -5.87
CA PRO A 21 7.09 2.59 -4.43
C PRO A 21 7.76 1.33 -3.86
N LYS A 22 8.96 1.51 -3.31
CA LYS A 22 9.68 0.44 -2.64
C LYS A 22 9.08 0.35 -1.25
N TYR A 23 8.30 -0.70 -1.03
CA TYR A 23 7.52 -0.95 0.18
C TYR A 23 6.37 0.04 0.41
N ASP A 24 5.22 -0.48 0.82
CA ASP A 24 4.29 0.30 1.63
C ASP A 24 5.06 0.70 2.90
N ASN A 25 5.65 1.89 2.90
CA ASN A 25 6.27 2.47 4.08
C ASN A 25 5.15 2.85 5.05
N TYR A 26 4.64 1.82 5.72
CA TYR A 26 3.77 1.99 6.85
C TYR A 26 4.57 2.76 7.90
N GLN A 27 3.93 3.71 8.57
CA GLN A 27 4.55 4.61 9.56
C GLN A 27 5.38 3.85 10.62
N ARG A 28 5.07 2.58 10.89
CA ARG A 28 5.83 1.70 11.79
C ARG A 28 7.20 1.32 11.24
N CYS A 29 7.35 1.10 9.93
CA CYS A 29 8.62 0.75 9.28
C CYS A 29 9.60 1.91 9.44
N ASP A 30 9.18 3.14 9.09
CA ASP A 30 10.01 4.34 9.24
C ASP A 30 10.38 4.58 10.70
N LYS A 31 9.44 4.41 11.64
CA LYS A 31 9.72 4.52 13.09
C LYS A 31 10.76 3.51 13.54
N LEU A 32 10.71 2.27 13.07
CA LEU A 32 11.64 1.22 13.46
C LEU A 32 13.04 1.49 12.89
N LEU A 33 13.11 1.89 11.62
CA LEU A 33 14.36 2.23 10.93
C LEU A 33 15.05 3.42 11.61
N ASN A 34 14.27 4.46 11.96
CA ASN A 34 14.77 5.60 12.71
C ASN A 34 15.32 5.19 14.07
N LYS A 35 14.61 4.32 14.81
CA LYS A 35 15.11 3.80 16.10
C LYS A 35 16.41 3.02 15.95
N ILE A 36 16.54 2.16 14.94
CA ILE A 36 17.77 1.40 14.65
C ILE A 36 18.94 2.35 14.37
N ASN A 37 18.68 3.45 13.66
CA ASN A 37 19.69 4.44 13.30
C ASN A 37 20.12 5.34 14.47
N THR A 38 19.22 5.62 15.42
CA THR A 38 19.51 6.49 16.58
C THR A 38 19.93 5.74 17.84
N GLU A 39 19.83 4.41 17.86
CA GLU A 39 20.18 3.59 19.02
C GLU A 39 21.69 3.43 19.16
N ASN A 40 22.21 3.76 20.34
CA ASN A 40 23.65 3.71 20.65
C ASN A 40 24.05 2.40 21.34
N SER A 41 23.09 1.72 21.99
CA SER A 41 23.36 0.45 22.66
C SER A 41 23.39 -0.71 21.65
N PRO A 42 24.50 -1.47 21.54
CA PRO A 42 24.61 -2.56 20.56
C PRO A 42 23.60 -3.70 20.82
N THR A 43 23.23 -3.93 22.07
CA THR A 43 22.28 -4.97 22.46
C THR A 43 20.85 -4.60 22.05
N GLN A 44 20.45 -3.34 22.25
CA GLN A 44 19.13 -2.85 21.89
C GLN A 44 18.98 -2.72 20.37
N LYS A 45 20.05 -2.28 19.69
CA LYS A 45 20.08 -2.21 18.23
C LYS A 45 19.82 -3.57 17.58
N LYS A 46 20.50 -4.63 18.05
CA LYS A 46 20.26 -6.00 17.57
C LYS A 46 18.83 -6.47 17.80
N ALA A 47 18.21 -6.09 18.92
CA ALA A 47 16.81 -6.44 19.19
C ALA A 47 15.84 -5.76 18.20
N LEU A 48 16.10 -4.49 17.85
CA LEU A 48 15.31 -3.74 16.87
C LEU A 48 15.50 -4.27 15.44
N GLU A 49 16.72 -4.62 15.05
CA GLU A 49 17.02 -5.28 13.76
C GLU A 49 16.34 -6.65 13.65
N LEU A 50 16.30 -7.42 14.74
CA LEU A 50 15.56 -8.67 14.79
C LEU A 50 14.06 -8.45 14.62
N GLU A 51 13.47 -7.45 15.31
CA GLU A 51 12.06 -7.08 15.12
C GLU A 51 11.76 -6.72 13.66
N GLU A 52 12.66 -5.97 13.01
CA GLU A 52 12.53 -5.61 11.61
C GLU A 52 12.52 -6.84 10.71
N SER A 53 13.50 -7.73 10.89
CA SER A 53 13.64 -8.95 10.10
C SER A 53 12.41 -9.87 10.25
N LEU A 54 11.88 -10.01 11.47
CA LEU A 54 10.69 -10.82 11.74
C LEU A 54 9.45 -10.21 11.06
N ARG A 55 9.33 -8.89 11.07
CA ARG A 55 8.22 -8.20 10.40
C ARG A 55 8.27 -8.42 8.89
N ILE A 56 9.45 -8.30 8.27
CA ILE A 56 9.63 -8.52 6.83
C ILE A 56 9.26 -9.96 6.47
N ARG A 57 9.79 -10.96 7.20
CA ARG A 57 9.47 -12.38 6.96
C ARG A 57 7.99 -12.70 7.11
N LYS A 58 7.32 -12.11 8.10
CA LYS A 58 5.86 -12.24 8.27
C LYS A 58 5.10 -11.68 7.06
N ALA A 59 5.52 -10.52 6.55
CA ALA A 59 4.91 -9.93 5.36
C ALA A 59 5.15 -10.81 4.13
N GLU A 60 6.37 -11.27 3.91
CA GLU A 60 6.73 -12.18 2.81
C GLU A 60 5.88 -13.45 2.83
N THR A 61 5.68 -14.07 4.01
CA THR A 61 4.83 -15.25 4.16
C THR A 61 3.40 -15.00 3.68
N VAL A 62 2.83 -13.83 3.99
CA VAL A 62 1.48 -13.45 3.55
C VAL A 62 1.44 -13.24 2.03
N TYR A 63 2.46 -12.58 1.47
CA TYR A 63 2.55 -12.39 0.02
C TYR A 63 2.72 -13.70 -0.75
N ASP A 64 3.51 -14.62 -0.21
CA ASP A 64 3.70 -15.96 -0.79
C ASP A 64 2.41 -16.77 -0.74
N ASP A 65 1.68 -16.76 0.38
CA ASP A 65 0.36 -17.40 0.49
C ASP A 65 -0.63 -16.79 -0.51
N LEU A 66 -0.69 -15.46 -0.61
CA LEU A 66 -1.56 -14.78 -1.57
C LEU A 66 -1.22 -15.14 -3.02
N LYS A 67 0.07 -15.27 -3.35
CA LYS A 67 0.52 -15.69 -4.68
C LYS A 67 0.11 -17.13 -4.99
N ASN A 68 0.24 -18.03 -4.01
CA ASN A 68 -0.16 -19.43 -4.15
C ASN A 68 -1.67 -19.55 -4.34
N ARG A 69 -2.47 -18.84 -3.53
CA ARG A 69 -3.94 -18.83 -3.66
C ARG A 69 -4.40 -18.22 -4.98
N ASN A 70 -3.76 -17.16 -5.45
CA ASN A 70 -4.02 -16.61 -6.79
C ASN A 70 -3.74 -17.64 -7.90
N ALA A 71 -2.67 -18.42 -7.78
CA ALA A 71 -2.37 -19.47 -8.75
C ALA A 71 -3.43 -20.59 -8.75
N ILE A 72 -3.95 -20.94 -7.56
CA ILE A 72 -5.04 -21.92 -7.42
C ILE A 72 -6.34 -21.38 -8.03
N ALA A 73 -6.72 -20.15 -7.72
CA ALA A 73 -7.94 -19.51 -8.26
C ALA A 73 -7.94 -19.39 -9.80
N LYS A 74 -6.75 -19.33 -10.42
CA LYS A 74 -6.62 -19.30 -11.89
C LYS A 74 -6.73 -20.67 -12.55
N THR A 75 -6.43 -21.73 -11.80
CA THR A 75 -6.38 -23.11 -12.34
C THR A 75 -7.65 -23.89 -12.04
N ARG A 76 -8.37 -23.55 -10.98
CA ARG A 76 -9.59 -24.24 -10.54
C ARG A 76 -10.80 -23.30 -10.62
N GLU A 77 -11.67 -23.51 -11.60
CA GLU A 77 -12.90 -22.72 -11.80
C GLU A 77 -13.87 -22.73 -10.61
N ALA A 78 -13.74 -23.69 -9.69
CA ALA A 78 -14.59 -23.79 -8.51
C ALA A 78 -14.19 -22.85 -7.35
N ASP A 79 -12.96 -22.32 -7.35
CA ASP A 79 -12.42 -21.52 -6.24
C ASP A 79 -12.13 -20.08 -6.71
N GLU A 80 -12.79 -19.09 -6.10
CA GLU A 80 -12.52 -17.67 -6.38
C GLU A 80 -11.77 -17.02 -5.22
N LEU A 81 -10.74 -16.23 -5.54
CA LEU A 81 -10.01 -15.42 -4.55
C LEU A 81 -10.39 -13.95 -4.73
N ILE A 82 -11.06 -13.38 -3.74
CA ILE A 82 -11.37 -11.95 -3.71
C ILE A 82 -10.40 -11.27 -2.74
N THR A 83 -9.61 -10.31 -3.23
CA THR A 83 -8.69 -9.52 -2.39
C THR A 83 -9.19 -8.09 -2.27
N PHE A 84 -9.25 -7.59 -1.03
CA PHE A 84 -9.57 -6.19 -0.72
C PHE A 84 -8.30 -5.46 -0.31
N VAL A 85 -7.89 -4.49 -1.14
CA VAL A 85 -6.80 -3.57 -0.82
C VAL A 85 -7.41 -2.27 -0.31
N PHE A 86 -7.33 -2.06 1.00
CA PHE A 86 -7.77 -0.83 1.62
C PHE A 86 -6.72 0.25 1.45
N GLN A 87 -7.07 1.32 0.74
CA GLN A 87 -6.21 2.48 0.59
C GLN A 87 -6.47 3.50 1.70
N ARG A 88 -5.54 4.45 1.88
CA ARG A 88 -5.67 5.50 2.89
C ARG A 88 -6.97 6.29 2.67
N ASN A 89 -7.78 6.39 3.72
CA ASN A 89 -8.98 7.24 3.70
C ASN A 89 -8.61 8.68 3.38
N VAL A 90 -9.39 9.29 2.50
CA VAL A 90 -9.22 10.70 2.13
C VAL A 90 -10.39 11.48 2.73
N PRO A 91 -10.13 12.58 3.47
CA PRO A 91 -11.22 13.43 3.92
C PRO A 91 -11.87 14.10 2.71
N LEU A 92 -13.20 14.13 2.67
CA LEU A 92 -13.90 14.94 1.67
C LEU A 92 -13.68 16.43 1.98
N PRO A 93 -13.54 17.27 0.93
CA PRO A 93 -13.52 18.70 1.13
C PRO A 93 -14.82 19.16 1.80
N VAL A 94 -14.68 20.05 2.78
CA VAL A 94 -15.83 20.60 3.50
C VAL A 94 -16.70 21.38 2.52
N SER A 95 -17.98 20.99 2.40
CA SER A 95 -18.94 21.75 1.59
C SER A 95 -19.33 23.03 2.32
N PHE A 96 -19.23 24.17 1.63
CA PHE A 96 -19.59 25.49 2.17
C PHE A 96 -21.08 25.84 1.99
N SER A 97 -21.89 24.93 1.45
CA SER A 97 -23.32 25.17 1.22
C SER A 97 -24.21 24.80 2.41
N GLY A 98 -24.59 25.82 3.21
CA GLY A 98 -25.83 25.87 4.00
C GLY A 98 -25.87 25.12 5.34
N GLY A 99 -26.00 25.88 6.45
CA GLY A 99 -26.60 25.49 7.74
C GLY A 99 -25.93 24.41 8.61
N LEU A 100 -25.27 23.42 8.02
CA LEU A 100 -24.75 22.22 8.69
C LEU A 100 -23.22 22.24 8.87
N PHE A 101 -22.65 23.43 8.94
CA PHE A 101 -21.22 23.76 8.82
C PHE A 101 -20.27 23.05 9.81
N HIS A 102 -20.77 22.39 10.84
CA HIS A 102 -19.94 21.96 11.98
C HIS A 102 -19.97 20.47 12.32
N LYS A 103 -20.71 19.60 11.61
CA LYS A 103 -21.02 18.28 12.21
C LYS A 103 -20.69 17.02 11.43
N ILE A 104 -20.25 17.07 10.17
CA ILE A 104 -19.91 15.81 9.48
C ILE A 104 -18.67 15.99 8.61
N GLN A 105 -17.52 15.63 9.17
CA GLN A 105 -16.35 15.33 8.33
C GLN A 105 -16.60 13.96 7.69
N LEU A 106 -16.97 13.97 6.41
CA LEU A 106 -17.16 12.75 5.63
C LEU A 106 -15.79 12.20 5.19
N TRP A 107 -15.64 10.88 5.27
CA TRP A 107 -14.44 10.17 4.85
C TRP A 107 -14.76 9.33 3.61
N VAL A 108 -13.92 9.43 2.59
CA VAL A 108 -13.94 8.50 1.47
C VAL A 108 -13.08 7.30 1.83
N HIS A 109 -13.72 6.13 1.83
CA HIS A 109 -13.04 4.85 1.97
C HIS A 109 -12.80 4.28 0.59
N ASN A 110 -11.53 4.28 0.15
CA ASN A 110 -11.17 3.76 -1.16
C ASN A 110 -10.76 2.29 -1.03
N PHE A 111 -11.58 1.41 -1.62
CA PHE A 111 -11.33 -0.02 -1.67
C PHE A 111 -10.99 -0.43 -3.09
N CYS A 112 -9.85 -1.08 -3.28
CA CYS A 112 -9.56 -1.78 -4.52
C CYS A 112 -9.88 -3.26 -4.33
N ILE A 113 -10.80 -3.78 -5.12
CA ILE A 113 -11.20 -5.18 -5.14
C ILE A 113 -10.54 -5.84 -6.33
N THR A 114 -9.86 -6.96 -6.10
CA THR A 114 -9.27 -7.76 -7.18
C THR A 114 -9.80 -9.19 -7.16
N LEU A 115 -10.18 -9.69 -8.33
CA LEU A 115 -10.58 -11.07 -8.56
C LEU A 115 -9.34 -11.89 -8.96
N GLY A 116 -9.12 -13.01 -8.29
CA GLY A 116 -7.94 -13.85 -8.49
C GLY A 116 -7.99 -14.64 -9.80
N SER A 117 -9.18 -15.07 -10.22
CA SER A 117 -9.37 -15.84 -11.45
C SER A 117 -9.10 -15.01 -12.71
N SER A 118 -9.74 -13.84 -12.83
CA SER A 118 -9.59 -12.95 -13.98
C SER A 118 -8.38 -12.01 -13.87
N GLY A 119 -7.91 -11.74 -12.65
CA GLY A 119 -6.90 -10.72 -12.39
C GLY A 119 -7.41 -9.29 -12.58
N GLU A 120 -8.72 -9.11 -12.75
CA GLU A 120 -9.34 -7.79 -12.88
C GLU A 120 -9.40 -7.08 -11.53
N SER A 121 -9.19 -5.77 -11.57
CA SER A 121 -9.24 -4.90 -10.39
C SER A 121 -10.22 -3.77 -10.60
N SER A 122 -11.13 -3.56 -9.65
CA SER A 122 -12.04 -2.41 -9.64
C SER A 122 -11.85 -1.61 -8.35
N SER A 123 -11.80 -0.29 -8.47
CA SER A 123 -11.77 0.63 -7.33
C SER A 123 -13.19 1.12 -7.02
N LEU A 124 -13.65 0.87 -5.80
CA LEU A 124 -14.86 1.47 -5.24
C LEU A 124 -14.44 2.70 -4.42
N ILE A 125 -14.95 3.86 -4.83
CA ILE A 125 -14.81 5.16 -4.17
C ILE A 125 -16.14 5.50 -3.52
#